data_AF-A0A7R8ZWL1-F1
#
_entry.id   AF-A0A7R8ZWL1-F1
#
_cell.length_a   1.000
_cell.length_b   1.000
_cell.length_c   1.000
_cell.angle_alpha   90.00
_cell.angle_beta   90.00
_cell.angle_gamma   90.00
#
_symmetry.space_group_name_H-M   'P 1'
#
loop_
_entity.id
_entity.type
_entity.pdbx_description
1 polymer ?
#
loop_
_entity_poly.entity_id
_entity_poly.type
_entity_poly.pdbx_seq_one_letter_code
_entity_poly.pdbx_strand_id
1 'polypeptide(L)'
;MLQQGEIPLRNGVERLLEAARFAGLRLGIATTTTPENVTYLLQSTLGEASLSWFEIIAAGDIVPQKKPAPDIYQYAMDKMGVTAASCLAFEDSYNGILSSTAAGLKTLVTVNKYTQNHDFSAAALVVDQLGEPEQPFTVLKGDA
;
A
#
# COMPACT_ATOMS: atom_id res chain seq x y z
N MET A 1 -5.28 -4.66 -18.42
CA MET A 1 -5.88 -3.59 -19.24
C MET A 1 -7.02 -3.01 -18.43
N LEU A 2 -6.83 -1.84 -17.82
CA LEU A 2 -7.88 -1.11 -17.12
C LEU A 2 -8.79 -0.50 -18.19
N GLN A 3 -9.83 -1.21 -18.60
CA GLN A 3 -10.81 -0.75 -19.57
C GLN A 3 -12.04 -0.25 -18.84
N GLN A 4 -12.33 1.05 -19.02
CA GLN A 4 -13.61 1.76 -18.85
C GLN A 4 -14.61 1.16 -17.84
N GLY A 5 -14.49 1.66 -16.62
CA GLY A 5 -15.35 1.43 -15.47
C GLY A 5 -14.51 1.83 -14.27
N GLU A 6 -14.80 2.97 -13.64
CA GLU A 6 -14.05 3.47 -12.49
C GLU A 6 -13.88 2.32 -11.48
N ILE A 7 -12.65 1.87 -11.27
CA ILE A 7 -12.37 0.89 -10.23
C ILE A 7 -12.37 1.69 -8.93
N PRO A 8 -13.38 1.53 -8.07
CA PRO A 8 -13.44 2.32 -6.86
C PRO A 8 -12.27 1.93 -5.96
N LEU A 9 -11.87 2.88 -5.10
CA LEU A 9 -10.96 2.56 -4.01
C LEU A 9 -11.60 1.53 -3.09
N ARG A 10 -10.73 0.73 -2.46
CA ARG A 10 -11.19 -0.16 -1.39
C ARG A 10 -11.67 0.69 -0.21
N ASN A 11 -12.71 0.21 0.46
CA ASN A 11 -13.30 0.86 1.63
C ASN A 11 -12.22 1.22 2.67
N GLY A 12 -12.24 2.49 3.11
CA GLY A 12 -11.30 3.07 4.07
C GLY A 12 -9.98 3.57 3.50
N VAL A 13 -9.64 3.33 2.23
CA VAL A 13 -8.37 3.79 1.65
C VAL A 13 -8.29 5.31 1.59
N GLU A 14 -9.29 5.97 1.00
CA GLU A 14 -9.32 7.43 0.88
C GLU A 14 -9.29 8.09 2.26
N ARG A 15 -10.20 7.70 3.15
CA ARG A 15 -10.24 8.18 4.53
C ARG A 15 -8.89 8.04 5.24
N LEU A 16 -8.22 6.89 5.11
CA LEU A 16 -6.94 6.65 5.76
C LEU A 16 -5.83 7.54 5.19
N LEU A 17 -5.78 7.71 3.86
CA LEU A 17 -4.82 8.61 3.22
C LEU A 17 -5.03 10.07 3.67
N GLU A 18 -6.28 10.53 3.73
CA GLU A 18 -6.61 11.86 4.23
C GLU A 18 -6.24 12.04 5.69
N ALA A 19 -6.59 11.09 6.56
CA ALA A 19 -6.25 11.14 7.97
C ALA A 19 -4.73 11.16 8.19
N ALA A 20 -3.98 10.36 7.43
CA ALA A 20 -2.52 10.35 7.47
C ALA A 20 -1.94 11.71 7.06
N ARG A 21 -2.44 12.31 5.98
CA ARG A 21 -2.03 13.65 5.54
C ARG A 21 -2.35 14.73 6.57
N PHE A 22 -3.56 14.70 7.14
CA PHE A 22 -3.97 15.63 8.17
C PHE A 22 -3.10 15.53 9.43
N ALA A 23 -2.66 14.32 9.77
CA ALA A 23 -1.71 14.07 10.85
C ALA A 23 -0.25 14.43 10.50
N GLY A 24 0.04 14.91 9.28
CA GLY A 24 1.39 15.26 8.83
C GLY A 24 2.28 14.06 8.52
N LEU A 25 1.70 12.88 8.31
CA LEU A 25 2.45 11.70 7.88
C LEU A 25 2.84 11.80 6.40
N ARG A 26 4.04 11.31 6.10
CA ARG A 26 4.59 11.26 4.74
C ARG A 26 4.10 10.00 4.05
N LEU A 27 3.64 10.14 2.81
CA LEU A 27 3.11 9.02 2.03
C LEU A 27 4.05 8.63 0.90
N GLY A 28 4.17 7.33 0.66
CA GLY A 28 4.90 6.77 -0.47
C GLY A 28 4.18 5.56 -1.06
N ILE A 29 4.29 5.37 -2.37
CA ILE A 29 3.81 4.18 -3.08
C ILE A 29 4.99 3.32 -3.49
N ALA A 30 4.92 2.03 -3.21
CA ALA A 30 5.89 1.02 -3.63
C ALA A 30 5.17 -0.15 -4.31
N THR A 31 5.25 -0.24 -5.65
CA THR A 31 4.42 -1.15 -6.45
C THR A 31 5.16 -1.76 -7.64
N THR A 32 4.70 -2.92 -8.10
CA THR A 32 5.21 -3.59 -9.32
C THR A 32 4.46 -3.16 -10.59
N THR A 33 3.35 -2.42 -10.48
CA THR A 33 2.61 -1.90 -11.63
C THR A 33 3.37 -0.73 -12.28
N THR A 34 2.99 -0.36 -13.50
CA THR A 34 3.67 0.73 -14.22
C THR A 34 3.29 2.11 -13.65
N PRO A 35 4.16 3.13 -13.77
CA PRO A 35 3.83 4.50 -13.34
C PRO A 35 2.53 5.04 -13.94
N GLU A 36 2.23 4.72 -15.20
CA GLU A 36 1.02 5.19 -15.89
C GLU A 36 -0.25 4.63 -15.24
N ASN A 37 -0.23 3.35 -14.83
CA ASN A 37 -1.35 2.73 -14.12
C ASN A 37 -1.56 3.36 -12.74
N VAL A 38 -0.48 3.69 -12.02
CA VAL A 38 -0.58 4.39 -10.72
C VAL A 38 -1.22 5.76 -10.93
N THR A 39 -0.68 6.54 -11.86
CA THR A 39 -1.16 7.88 -12.17
C THR A 39 -2.64 7.87 -12.53
N TYR A 40 -3.05 7.00 -13.45
CA TYR A 40 -4.44 6.87 -13.85
C TYR A 40 -5.35 6.47 -12.68
N LEU A 41 -4.96 5.48 -11.87
CA LEU A 41 -5.76 5.04 -10.74
C LEU A 41 -5.94 6.17 -9.72
N LEU A 42 -4.87 6.87 -9.37
CA LEU A 42 -4.93 7.96 -8.39
C LEU A 42 -5.79 9.11 -8.90
N GLN A 43 -5.57 9.59 -10.13
CA GLN A 43 -6.34 10.70 -10.67
C GLN A 43 -7.82 10.38 -10.87
N SER A 44 -8.14 9.16 -11.34
CA SER A 44 -9.52 8.75 -11.56
C SER A 44 -10.31 8.48 -10.27
N THR A 45 -9.64 8.27 -9.13
CA THR A 45 -10.31 7.93 -7.87
C THR A 45 -10.22 9.01 -6.79
N LEU A 46 -9.08 9.68 -6.67
CA LEU A 46 -8.79 10.71 -5.66
C LEU A 46 -8.68 12.12 -6.27
N GLY A 47 -8.88 12.24 -7.59
CA GLY A 47 -8.80 13.49 -8.33
C GLY A 47 -7.38 13.87 -8.76
N GLU A 48 -7.28 14.88 -9.64
CA GLU A 48 -6.03 15.32 -10.29
C GLU A 48 -4.89 15.70 -9.33
N ALA A 49 -5.23 16.23 -8.15
CA ALA A 49 -4.25 16.66 -7.16
C ALA A 49 -3.64 15.50 -6.35
N SER A 50 -4.18 14.28 -6.47
CA SER A 50 -3.80 13.12 -5.64
C SER A 50 -2.33 12.71 -5.77
N LEU A 51 -1.72 12.91 -6.93
CA LEU A 51 -0.29 12.65 -7.14
C LEU A 51 0.59 13.42 -6.14
N SER A 52 0.20 14.65 -5.81
CA SER A 52 0.94 15.50 -4.86
C SER A 52 0.84 15.05 -3.41
N TRP A 53 -0.01 14.07 -3.11
CA TRP A 53 -0.15 13.53 -1.76
C TRP A 53 1.02 12.61 -1.39
N PHE A 54 1.68 12.05 -2.41
CA PHE A 54 2.78 11.11 -2.25
C PHE A 54 4.10 11.80 -2.51
N GLU A 55 5.00 11.72 -1.55
CA GLU A 55 6.36 12.24 -1.72
C GLU A 55 7.14 11.41 -2.75
N ILE A 56 6.82 10.11 -2.84
CA ILE A 56 7.42 9.20 -3.80
C ILE A 56 6.40 8.20 -4.36
N ILE A 57 6.51 7.96 -5.66
CA ILE A 57 5.83 6.87 -6.35
C ILE A 57 6.91 5.98 -6.98
N ALA A 58 7.31 4.94 -6.23
CA ALA A 58 8.24 3.91 -6.70
C ALA A 58 7.44 2.81 -7.41
N ALA A 59 7.50 2.79 -8.74
CA ALA A 59 6.69 1.92 -9.59
C ALA A 59 7.49 1.29 -10.73
N GLY A 60 6.99 0.18 -11.27
CA GLY A 60 7.49 -0.48 -12.47
C GLY A 60 8.87 -1.11 -12.31
N ASP A 61 9.77 -0.76 -13.22
CA ASP A 61 11.12 -1.32 -13.37
C ASP A 61 12.21 -0.40 -12.79
N ILE A 62 11.83 0.50 -11.85
CA ILE A 62 12.78 1.43 -11.23
C ILE A 62 13.82 0.75 -10.33
N VAL A 63 13.58 -0.52 -9.99
CA VAL A 63 14.48 -1.38 -9.21
C VAL A 63 14.78 -2.67 -9.96
N PRO A 64 15.96 -3.28 -9.76
CA PRO A 64 16.39 -4.45 -10.52
C PRO A 64 15.59 -5.72 -10.20
N GLN A 65 15.18 -5.91 -8.94
CA GLN A 65 14.37 -7.06 -8.53
C GLN A 65 12.98 -6.59 -8.07
N LYS A 66 11.93 -7.15 -8.66
CA LYS A 66 10.54 -6.90 -8.24
C LYS A 66 10.18 -7.73 -7.00
N LYS A 67 9.05 -7.38 -6.36
CA LYS A 67 8.45 -8.18 -5.28
C LYS A 67 8.39 -9.66 -5.71
N PRO A 68 8.86 -10.62 -4.89
CA PRO A 68 9.05 -10.53 -3.43
C PRO A 68 10.39 -9.94 -2.95
N ALA A 69 11.29 -9.50 -3.83
CA ALA A 69 12.49 -8.80 -3.39
C ALA A 69 12.15 -7.47 -2.68
N PRO A 70 12.95 -7.04 -1.69
CA PRO A 70 12.66 -5.83 -0.89
C PRO A 70 13.00 -4.51 -1.60
N ASP A 71 13.64 -4.58 -2.78
CA ASP A 71 14.29 -3.46 -3.44
C ASP A 71 13.39 -2.23 -3.60
N ILE A 72 12.10 -2.41 -3.95
CA ILE A 72 11.18 -1.29 -4.17
C ILE A 72 10.89 -0.52 -2.87
N TYR A 73 10.83 -1.21 -1.73
CA TYR A 73 10.64 -0.57 -0.42
C TYR A 73 11.91 0.09 0.07
N GLN A 74 13.07 -0.57 -0.12
CA GLN A 74 14.38 0.02 0.20
C GLN A 74 14.61 1.30 -0.59
N TYR A 75 14.36 1.25 -1.91
CA TYR A 75 14.42 2.42 -2.78
C TYR A 75 13.50 3.55 -2.28
N ALA A 76 12.25 3.25 -1.95
CA ALA A 76 11.30 4.25 -1.48
C ALA A 76 11.77 4.90 -0.17
N MET A 77 12.21 4.09 0.80
CA MET A 77 12.71 4.58 2.09
C MET A 77 13.99 5.41 1.95
N ASP A 78 14.93 4.97 1.11
CA ASP A 78 16.19 5.68 0.84
C ASP A 78 15.92 7.07 0.25
N LYS A 79 14.98 7.16 -0.71
CA LYS A 79 14.59 8.44 -1.31
C LYS A 79 13.88 9.37 -0.34
N MET A 80 13.10 8.82 0.57
CA MET A 80 12.44 9.57 1.65
C MET A 80 13.40 9.87 2.83
N GLY A 81 14.59 9.26 2.86
CA GLY A 81 15.52 9.41 3.99
C GLY A 81 14.93 8.93 5.32
N VAL A 82 14.16 7.85 5.30
CA VAL A 82 13.52 7.25 6.50
C VAL A 82 14.02 5.84 6.75
N THR A 83 13.82 5.34 7.96
CA THR A 83 14.16 3.95 8.32
C THR A 83 12.90 3.08 8.38
N ALA A 84 13.06 1.77 8.24
CA ALA A 84 11.93 0.85 8.34
C ALA A 84 11.19 0.93 9.69
N ALA A 85 11.91 1.23 10.78
CA ALA A 85 11.33 1.40 12.12
C ALA A 85 10.39 2.61 12.24
N SER A 86 10.52 3.60 11.36
CA SER A 86 9.64 4.78 11.29
C SER A 86 8.49 4.63 10.29
N CYS A 87 8.33 3.46 9.68
CA CYS A 87 7.42 3.23 8.56
C CYS A 87 6.45 2.09 8.84
N LEU A 88 5.28 2.17 8.21
CA LEU A 88 4.28 1.10 8.16
C LEU A 88 3.93 0.83 6.71
N ALA A 89 4.01 -0.43 6.29
CA ALA A 89 3.58 -0.85 4.95
C ALA A 89 2.14 -1.36 4.97
N PHE A 90 1.42 -1.11 3.87
CA PHE A 90 0.11 -1.68 3.59
C PHE A 90 0.21 -2.60 2.37
N GLU A 91 -0.28 -3.82 2.51
CA GLU A 91 -0.19 -4.86 1.47
C GLU A 91 -1.47 -5.68 1.34
N ASP A 92 -1.56 -6.43 0.25
CA ASP A 92 -2.68 -7.34 0.00
C ASP A 92 -2.26 -8.70 -0.56
N SER A 93 -0.96 -8.93 -0.81
CA SER A 93 -0.47 -10.15 -1.47
C SER A 93 0.69 -10.80 -0.71
N TYR A 94 0.92 -12.10 -0.95
CA TYR A 94 2.01 -12.83 -0.32
C TYR A 94 3.38 -12.27 -0.71
N ASN A 95 3.58 -12.00 -2.01
CA ASN A 95 4.81 -11.39 -2.52
C ASN A 95 5.03 -9.99 -1.92
N GLY A 96 3.95 -9.26 -1.70
CA GLY A 96 3.94 -7.99 -1.00
C GLY A 96 4.46 -8.08 0.43
N ILE A 97 3.94 -9.05 1.19
CA ILE A 97 4.39 -9.32 2.54
C ILE A 97 5.85 -9.70 2.57
N LEU A 98 6.28 -10.67 1.76
CA LEU A 98 7.68 -11.08 1.70
C LEU A 98 8.61 -9.89 1.42
N SER A 99 8.25 -9.05 0.44
CA SER A 99 9.02 -7.86 0.06
C SER A 99 9.11 -6.83 1.19
N SER A 100 7.97 -6.45 1.78
CA SER A 100 7.94 -5.45 2.85
C SER A 100 8.65 -5.93 4.10
N THR A 101 8.43 -7.18 4.53
CA THR A 101 9.09 -7.74 5.72
C THR A 101 10.59 -7.94 5.51
N ALA A 102 11.02 -8.34 4.31
CA ALA A 102 12.45 -8.42 3.98
C ALA A 102 13.13 -7.04 3.95
N ALA A 103 12.36 -5.96 3.71
CA ALA A 103 12.83 -4.58 3.87
C ALA A 103 12.81 -4.11 5.34
N GLY A 104 12.43 -4.97 6.29
CA GLY A 104 12.35 -4.67 7.72
C GLY A 104 11.11 -3.89 8.15
N LEU A 105 10.11 -3.74 7.27
CA LEU A 105 8.90 -2.98 7.57
C LEU A 105 7.93 -3.80 8.41
N LYS A 106 7.27 -3.13 9.36
CA LYS A 106 6.02 -3.62 9.92
C LYS A 106 4.96 -3.51 8.82
N THR A 107 4.18 -4.56 8.61
CA THR A 107 3.21 -4.61 7.50
C THR A 107 1.81 -4.97 7.98
N LEU A 108 0.84 -4.16 7.57
CA LEU A 108 -0.59 -4.43 7.70
C LEU A 108 -1.12 -4.99 6.37
N VAL A 109 -1.92 -6.04 6.45
CA VAL A 109 -2.56 -6.68 5.27
C VAL A 109 -4.04 -6.39 5.23
N THR A 110 -4.53 -6.07 4.03
CA THR A 110 -5.96 -6.02 3.72
C THR A 110 -6.27 -7.10 2.68
N VAL A 111 -7.01 -8.14 3.06
CA VAL A 111 -7.23 -9.29 2.16
C VAL A 111 -8.19 -8.93 1.01
N ASN A 112 -8.05 -9.58 -0.14
CA ASN A 112 -9.01 -9.45 -1.25
C ASN A 112 -9.42 -10.84 -1.76
N LYS A 113 -10.40 -10.91 -2.67
CA LYS A 113 -10.93 -12.18 -3.18
C LYS A 113 -9.88 -13.09 -3.81
N TYR A 114 -8.81 -12.52 -4.36
CA TYR A 114 -7.71 -13.23 -5.01
C TYR A 114 -6.64 -13.69 -4.02
N THR A 115 -6.49 -13.00 -2.90
CA THR A 115 -5.37 -13.19 -1.97
C THR A 115 -5.77 -13.67 -0.58
N GLN A 116 -7.08 -13.81 -0.30
CA GLN A 116 -7.62 -14.26 1.00
C GLN A 116 -7.03 -15.59 1.52
N ASN A 117 -6.57 -16.47 0.62
CA ASN A 117 -5.99 -17.77 0.96
C ASN A 117 -4.45 -17.78 0.97
N HIS A 118 -3.81 -16.62 0.81
CA HIS A 118 -2.36 -16.50 0.94
C HIS A 118 -1.90 -16.63 2.39
N ASP A 119 -0.64 -17.01 2.59
CA ASP A 119 -0.03 -17.02 3.92
C ASP A 119 0.37 -15.59 4.36
N PHE A 120 -0.35 -15.03 5.33
CA PHE A 120 -0.04 -13.74 5.93
C PHE A 120 0.59 -13.87 7.33
N SER A 121 1.29 -14.97 7.60
CA SER A 121 1.92 -15.24 8.90
C SER A 121 2.93 -14.19 9.35
N ALA A 122 3.62 -13.54 8.41
CA ALA A 122 4.58 -12.49 8.70
C ALA A 122 3.96 -11.07 8.84
N ALA A 123 2.64 -10.93 8.62
CA ALA A 123 1.96 -9.65 8.82
C ALA A 123 1.81 -9.32 10.31
N ALA A 124 1.92 -8.03 10.65
CA ALA A 124 1.66 -7.57 12.00
C ALA A 124 0.17 -7.50 12.35
N LEU A 125 -0.66 -7.18 11.35
CA LEU A 125 -2.11 -7.13 11.44
C LEU A 125 -2.71 -7.52 10.09
N VAL A 126 -3.76 -8.35 10.10
CA VAL A 126 -4.52 -8.72 8.91
C VAL A 126 -5.98 -8.34 9.15
N VAL A 127 -6.53 -7.54 8.25
CA VAL A 127 -7.93 -7.06 8.28
C VAL A 127 -8.63 -7.36 6.95
N ASP A 128 -9.96 -7.37 6.99
CA ASP A 128 -10.82 -7.54 5.81
C ASP A 128 -10.85 -6.30 4.91
N GLN A 129 -10.84 -5.12 5.51
CA GLN A 129 -10.85 -3.80 4.87
C GLN A 129 -10.16 -2.76 5.76
N LEU A 130 -10.08 -1.50 5.30
CA LEU A 130 -9.56 -0.40 6.14
C LEU A 130 -10.68 0.37 6.86
N GLY A 131 -11.94 0.14 6.45
CA GLY A 131 -13.15 0.57 7.14
C GLY A 131 -13.49 2.06 7.01
N GLU A 132 -14.77 2.37 7.23
CA GLU A 132 -15.34 3.70 7.40
C GLU A 132 -15.89 3.86 8.84
N PRO A 133 -16.22 5.08 9.31
CA PRO A 133 -16.80 5.28 10.64
C PRO A 133 -18.02 4.40 10.94
N GLU A 134 -18.87 4.18 9.93
CA GLU A 134 -20.08 3.35 10.03
C GLU A 134 -19.85 1.89 9.62
N GLN A 135 -18.67 1.57 9.09
CA GLN A 135 -18.30 0.24 8.59
C GLN A 135 -16.88 -0.09 9.03
N PRO A 136 -16.65 -0.39 10.31
CA PRO A 136 -15.31 -0.68 10.82
C PRO A 136 -14.71 -1.93 10.16
N PHE A 137 -13.40 -2.05 10.23
CA PHE A 137 -12.71 -3.27 9.82
C PHE A 137 -12.88 -4.39 10.85
N THR A 138 -12.75 -5.62 10.38
CA THR A 138 -12.65 -6.83 11.21
C THR A 138 -11.21 -7.30 11.24
N VAL A 139 -10.70 -7.60 12.43
CA VAL A 139 -9.38 -8.24 12.58
C VAL A 139 -9.51 -9.72 12.24
N LEU A 140 -8.73 -10.17 11.26
CA LEU A 140 -8.63 -11.57 10.85
C LEU A 140 -7.45 -12.25 11.56
N LYS A 141 -6.38 -11.51 11.85
CA LYS A 141 -5.19 -11.99 12.57
C LYS A 141 -4.37 -10.82 13.15
N GLY A 142 -3.76 -11.04 14.32
CA GLY A 142 -2.94 -10.05 15.02
C GLY A 142 -3.74 -9.24 16.03
N ASP A 143 -3.09 -8.28 16.67
CA ASP A 143 -3.69 -7.40 17.68
C ASP A 143 -3.76 -5.96 17.12
N ALA A 144 -4.94 -5.35 17.19
CA ALA A 144 -5.23 -3.99 16.70
C ALA A 144 -5.29 -2.97 17.83
#